data_AF-A0A5C9EIL9-F1
#
_entry.id   AF-A0A5C9EIL9-F1
#
_cell.length_a   1.000
_cell.length_b   1.000
_cell.length_c   1.000
_cell.angle_alpha   90.00
_cell.angle_beta   90.00
_cell.angle_gamma   90.00
#
_symmetry.space_group_name_H-M   'P 1'
#
loop_
_entity.id
_entity.type
_entity.pdbx_description
1 polymer ?
#
loop_
_entity_poly.entity_id
_entity_poly.type
_entity_poly.pdbx_seq_one_letter_code
_entity_poly.pdbx_strand_id
1 'polypeptide(L)'
;MSMSYYVEKFEFKNKPKEINYIEGEPLKLTEDFRFYHNKIRFRKELTPLQFLFNEFFNTTLQAAGIRDSYLKREYTDTYLIVIFCDTEEIKNTNQIIEKHFDKNLEKGCYYMEGSSEYLLLLTKDMEGIKAGIEKMKEILEQVLDDYFRRKNFDEYIKLRPFNLFDCV
;
A
#
# COMPACT_ATOMS: atom_id res chain seq x y z
N MET A 1 25.33 5.87 16.12
CA MET A 1 23.93 5.58 15.72
C MET A 1 23.84 5.85 14.23
N SER A 2 23.71 4.81 13.41
CA SER A 2 23.47 4.98 11.98
C SER A 2 22.07 5.59 11.83
N MET A 3 21.97 6.82 11.33
CA MET A 3 20.68 7.35 10.90
C MET A 3 20.27 6.56 9.67
N SER A 4 19.32 5.65 9.86
CA SER A 4 18.60 4.99 8.78
C SER A 4 17.87 6.07 7.97
N TYR A 5 18.42 6.46 6.83
CA TYR A 5 17.79 7.45 5.97
C TYR A 5 16.68 6.78 5.14
N TYR A 6 15.51 7.41 5.06
CA TYR A 6 14.41 7.06 4.13
C TYR A 6 13.61 8.33 3.81
N VAL A 7 12.67 8.27 2.86
CA VAL A 7 11.84 9.42 2.50
C VAL A 7 11.02 9.88 3.71
N GLU A 8 11.29 11.09 4.22
CA GLU A 8 10.62 11.63 5.40
C GLU A 8 9.25 12.25 5.08
N LYS A 9 9.09 12.80 3.87
CA LYS A 9 7.86 13.39 3.38
C LYS A 9 7.68 13.09 1.91
N PHE A 10 6.48 12.69 1.52
CA PHE A 10 6.11 12.48 0.13
C PHE A 10 5.69 13.80 -0.52
N GLU A 11 6.14 14.00 -1.75
CA GLU A 11 5.70 15.08 -2.63
C GLU A 11 4.58 14.56 -3.53
N PHE A 12 3.51 15.34 -3.68
CA PHE A 12 2.35 14.92 -4.46
C PHE A 12 2.05 15.91 -5.57
N LYS A 13 1.81 15.41 -6.79
CA LYS A 13 1.29 16.18 -7.93
C LYS A 13 -0.04 16.84 -7.56
N ASN A 14 -0.93 16.07 -6.95
CA ASN A 14 -2.17 16.53 -6.34
C ASN A 14 -2.14 16.18 -4.85
N LYS A 15 -2.15 17.20 -4.00
CA LYS A 15 -2.07 17.03 -2.54
C LYS A 15 -3.33 16.33 -2.03
N PRO A 16 -3.19 15.26 -1.21
CA PRO A 16 -4.36 14.60 -0.62
C PRO A 16 -5.07 15.54 0.36
N LYS A 17 -6.36 15.29 0.59
CA LYS A 17 -7.13 15.99 1.64
C LYS A 17 -6.44 15.93 3.00
N GLU A 18 -5.92 14.76 3.37
CA GLU A 18 -5.23 14.56 4.64
C GLU A 18 -4.04 13.60 4.47
N ILE A 19 -2.91 13.96 5.09
CA ILE A 19 -1.76 13.07 5.27
C ILE A 19 -1.13 13.33 6.63
N ASN A 20 -0.97 12.26 7.42
CA ASN A 20 -0.29 12.29 8.70
C ASN A 20 0.85 11.29 8.69
N TYR A 21 2.03 11.74 9.09
CA TYR A 21 3.20 10.88 9.27
C TYR A 21 3.23 10.38 10.71
N ILE A 22 3.45 9.08 10.89
CA ILE A 22 3.44 8.44 12.21
C ILE A 22 4.88 8.18 12.62
N GLU A 23 5.19 8.42 13.89
CA GLU A 23 6.47 8.02 14.48
C GLU A 23 6.48 6.50 14.71
N GLY A 24 7.50 5.81 14.23
CA GLY A 24 7.61 4.36 14.31
C GLY A 24 8.61 3.78 13.33
N GLU A 25 8.80 2.46 13.39
CA GLU A 25 9.66 1.74 12.44
C GLU A 25 9.07 1.80 11.02
N PRO A 26 9.90 2.00 9.98
CA PRO A 26 9.43 1.94 8.61
C PRO A 26 9.07 0.51 8.20
N LEU A 27 8.19 0.38 7.21
CA LEU A 27 8.02 -0.87 6.48
C LEU A 27 9.32 -1.20 5.77
N LYS A 28 9.88 -2.39 6.01
CA LYS A 28 11.10 -2.86 5.37
C LYS A 28 10.70 -3.88 4.31
N LEU A 29 10.75 -3.46 3.04
CA LEU A 29 10.35 -4.34 1.95
C LEU A 29 11.38 -5.45 1.76
N THR A 30 10.88 -6.66 1.52
CA THR A 30 11.66 -7.86 1.19
C THR A 30 11.20 -8.43 -0.15
N GLU A 31 11.92 -9.41 -0.67
CA GLU A 31 11.55 -10.12 -1.89
C GLU A 31 10.21 -10.90 -1.78
N ASP A 32 9.75 -11.17 -0.56
CA ASP A 32 8.51 -11.90 -0.30
C ASP A 32 7.24 -11.04 -0.39
N PHE A 33 7.39 -9.72 -0.47
CA PHE A 33 6.26 -8.79 -0.53
C PHE A 33 5.46 -8.99 -1.81
N ARG A 34 4.13 -8.91 -1.71
CA ARG A 34 3.19 -9.05 -2.84
C ARG A 34 2.00 -8.14 -2.65
N PHE A 35 1.34 -7.80 -3.76
CA PHE A 35 0.04 -7.15 -3.70
C PHE A 35 -1.06 -8.19 -3.54
N TYR A 36 -1.84 -8.08 -2.48
CA TYR A 36 -3.01 -8.89 -2.23
C TYR A 36 -4.28 -8.09 -2.47
N HIS A 37 -5.31 -8.71 -3.03
CA HIS A 37 -6.58 -8.05 -3.30
C HIS A 37 -7.79 -8.94 -3.00
N ASN A 38 -8.92 -8.35 -2.62
CA ASN A 38 -10.13 -9.11 -2.29
C ASN A 38 -11.10 -9.34 -3.46
N LYS A 39 -10.99 -8.63 -4.59
CA LYS A 39 -11.84 -8.89 -5.77
C LYS A 39 -11.03 -9.01 -7.05
N ILE A 40 -11.30 -10.07 -7.82
CA ILE A 40 -10.67 -10.32 -9.12
C ILE A 40 -10.94 -9.17 -10.11
N ARG A 41 -12.11 -8.54 -10.04
CA ARG A 41 -12.56 -7.51 -11.00
C ARG A 41 -11.61 -6.31 -11.16
N PHE A 42 -10.84 -5.97 -10.12
CA PHE A 42 -9.91 -4.84 -10.17
C PHE A 42 -8.43 -5.28 -10.21
N ARG A 43 -8.15 -6.58 -10.37
CA ARG A 43 -6.77 -7.08 -10.48
C ARG A 43 -5.98 -6.36 -11.57
N LYS A 44 -6.61 -6.06 -12.71
CA LYS A 44 -5.99 -5.31 -13.82
C LYS A 44 -5.60 -3.88 -13.43
N GLU A 45 -6.26 -3.28 -12.46
CA GLU A 45 -5.93 -1.93 -12.00
C GLU A 45 -4.60 -1.93 -11.23
N LEU A 46 -4.12 -3.09 -10.73
CA LEU A 46 -2.83 -3.20 -10.05
C LEU A 46 -1.64 -3.26 -11.01
N THR A 47 -1.88 -3.40 -12.31
CA THR A 47 -0.84 -3.50 -13.33
C THR A 47 0.20 -2.37 -13.26
N PRO A 48 -0.16 -1.08 -13.06
CA PRO A 48 0.80 0.00 -12.90
C PRO A 48 1.75 -0.19 -11.71
N LEU A 49 1.26 -0.74 -10.59
CA LEU A 49 2.10 -1.06 -9.43
C LEU A 49 3.04 -2.23 -9.73
N GLN A 50 2.56 -3.25 -10.44
CA GLN A 50 3.40 -4.39 -10.84
C GLN A 50 4.51 -3.97 -11.81
N PHE A 51 4.21 -3.08 -12.76
CA PHE A 51 5.19 -2.54 -13.70
C PHE A 51 6.21 -1.63 -13.02
N LEU A 52 5.80 -0.82 -12.04
CA LEU A 52 6.72 0.00 -11.25
C LEU A 52 7.87 -0.86 -10.71
N PHE A 53 7.58 -1.99 -10.05
CA PHE A 53 8.65 -2.85 -9.52
C PHE A 53 9.47 -3.54 -10.62
N ASN A 54 8.87 -3.82 -11.78
CA ASN A 54 9.63 -4.36 -12.91
C ASN A 54 10.67 -3.36 -13.44
N GLU A 55 10.37 -2.05 -13.43
CA GLU A 55 11.31 -1.00 -13.86
C GLU A 55 12.56 -0.94 -12.97
N PHE A 56 12.41 -1.19 -11.66
CA PHE A 56 13.51 -1.10 -10.70
C PHE A 56 14.23 -2.44 -10.47
N PHE A 57 13.52 -3.57 -10.46
CA PHE A 57 14.07 -4.88 -10.09
C PHE A 57 14.10 -5.91 -11.23
N ASN A 58 13.69 -5.53 -12.45
CA ASN A 58 13.51 -6.46 -13.58
C ASN A 58 12.65 -7.69 -13.24
N THR A 59 11.76 -7.54 -12.25
CA THR A 59 10.88 -8.60 -11.77
C THR A 59 9.48 -8.03 -11.56
N THR A 60 8.49 -8.66 -12.17
CA THR A 60 7.09 -8.27 -11.99
C THR A 60 6.57 -8.82 -10.66
N LEU A 61 6.25 -7.92 -9.73
CA LEU A 61 5.57 -8.30 -8.50
C LEU A 61 4.23 -8.97 -8.78
N GLN A 62 3.91 -10.01 -8.02
CA GLN A 62 2.65 -10.73 -8.18
C GLN A 62 1.50 -9.99 -7.50
N ALA A 63 0.36 -9.95 -8.19
CA ALA A 63 -0.94 -9.60 -7.61
C ALA A 63 -1.75 -10.89 -7.36
N ALA A 64 -2.02 -11.18 -6.09
CA ALA A 64 -2.68 -12.40 -5.62
C ALA A 64 -4.03 -12.09 -4.96
N GLY A 65 -4.97 -13.03 -5.05
CA GLY A 65 -6.22 -12.96 -4.29
C GLY A 65 -5.99 -13.27 -2.82
N ILE A 66 -6.65 -12.53 -1.92
CA ILE A 66 -6.73 -12.89 -0.49
C ILE A 66 -7.58 -14.16 -0.38
N ARG A 67 -7.09 -15.15 0.38
CA ARG A 67 -7.84 -16.40 0.60
C ARG A 67 -9.09 -16.11 1.43
N ASP A 68 -10.21 -16.75 1.08
CA ASP A 68 -11.48 -16.60 1.81
C ASP A 68 -11.35 -16.91 3.31
N SER A 69 -10.45 -17.84 3.68
CA SER A 69 -10.17 -18.18 5.08
C SER A 69 -9.51 -17.05 5.89
N TYR A 70 -8.92 -16.05 5.24
CA TYR A 70 -8.17 -14.96 5.87
C TYR A 70 -8.97 -13.67 5.96
N LEU A 71 -10.10 -13.57 5.25
CA LEU A 71 -10.88 -12.34 5.14
C LEU A 71 -12.36 -12.61 5.36
N LYS A 72 -12.93 -12.00 6.40
CA LYS A 72 -14.35 -12.07 6.70
C LYS A 72 -15.15 -11.50 5.53
N ARG A 73 -16.30 -12.13 5.26
CA ARG A 73 -17.21 -11.73 4.19
C ARG A 73 -17.72 -10.29 4.35
N GLU A 74 -18.00 -9.86 5.58
CA GLU A 74 -18.49 -8.50 5.88
C GLU A 74 -17.55 -7.40 5.38
N TYR A 75 -16.23 -7.61 5.50
CA TYR A 75 -15.22 -6.69 4.97
C TYR A 75 -15.19 -6.69 3.44
N THR A 76 -15.36 -7.87 2.85
CA THR A 76 -15.40 -8.06 1.39
C THR A 76 -16.65 -7.46 0.74
N ASP A 77 -17.76 -7.40 1.48
CA ASP A 77 -19.01 -6.79 1.02
C ASP A 77 -18.98 -5.26 1.19
N THR A 78 -18.18 -4.75 2.13
CA THR A 78 -18.06 -3.32 2.42
C THR A 78 -16.98 -2.61 1.60
N TYR A 79 -15.82 -3.25 1.41
CA TYR A 79 -14.64 -2.60 0.86
C TYR A 79 -14.05 -3.33 -0.35
N LEU A 80 -13.40 -2.55 -1.22
CA LEU A 80 -12.31 -3.00 -2.07
C LEU A 80 -11.01 -2.80 -1.31
N ILE A 81 -10.19 -3.85 -1.30
CA ILE A 81 -9.03 -3.95 -0.41
C ILE A 81 -7.81 -4.31 -1.23
N VAL A 82 -6.73 -3.54 -1.05
CA VAL A 82 -5.38 -3.89 -1.50
C VAL A 82 -4.46 -3.85 -0.30
N ILE A 83 -3.66 -4.90 -0.11
CA ILE A 83 -2.63 -4.97 0.93
C ILE A 83 -1.32 -5.35 0.28
N PHE A 84 -0.28 -4.56 0.51
CA PHE A 84 1.08 -4.86 0.13
C PHE A 84 1.86 -5.26 1.37
N CYS A 85 2.13 -6.56 1.49
CA CYS A 85 2.79 -7.18 2.64
C CYS A 85 3.43 -8.51 2.24
N ASP A 86 4.11 -9.18 3.18
CA ASP A 86 4.60 -10.54 2.99
C ASP A 86 3.50 -11.61 3.15
N THR A 87 3.89 -12.88 3.01
CA THR A 87 2.97 -14.04 3.08
C THR A 87 2.53 -14.43 4.49
N GLU A 88 3.24 -13.99 5.52
CA GLU A 88 2.86 -14.24 6.91
C GLU A 88 1.85 -13.19 7.37
N GLU A 89 2.10 -11.91 7.07
CA GLU A 89 1.26 -10.81 7.51
C GLU A 89 -0.13 -10.84 6.88
N ILE A 90 -0.26 -11.34 5.64
CA ILE A 90 -1.59 -11.45 5.01
C ILE A 90 -2.55 -12.37 5.78
N LYS A 91 -2.05 -13.28 6.62
CA LYS A 91 -2.90 -14.13 7.48
C LYS A 91 -3.64 -13.29 8.53
N ASN A 92 -3.13 -12.10 8.87
CA ASN A 92 -3.72 -11.16 9.83
C ASN A 92 -4.68 -10.16 9.17
N THR A 93 -5.05 -10.35 7.90
CA THR A 93 -5.90 -9.42 7.13
C THR A 93 -7.12 -8.95 7.94
N ASN A 94 -7.84 -9.83 8.62
CA ASN A 94 -9.01 -9.43 9.40
C ASN A 94 -8.71 -8.36 10.47
N GLN A 95 -7.60 -8.50 11.18
CA GLN A 95 -7.17 -7.55 12.21
C GLN A 95 -6.71 -6.23 11.59
N ILE A 96 -6.09 -6.27 10.41
CA ILE A 96 -5.69 -5.08 9.64
C ILE A 96 -6.94 -4.26 9.29
N ILE A 97 -7.98 -4.91 8.75
CA ILE A 97 -9.20 -4.21 8.29
C ILE A 97 -10.08 -3.74 9.46
N GLU A 98 -10.16 -4.53 10.53
CA GLU A 98 -11.01 -4.23 11.70
C GLU A 98 -10.70 -2.87 12.33
N LYS A 99 -9.42 -2.46 12.36
CA LYS A 99 -8.98 -1.14 12.84
C LYS A 99 -9.58 0.04 12.07
N HIS A 100 -10.14 -0.20 10.90
CA HIS A 100 -10.66 0.81 9.99
C HIS A 100 -12.12 0.60 9.61
N PHE A 101 -12.76 -0.45 10.15
CA PHE A 101 -14.13 -0.81 9.79
C PHE A 101 -15.13 0.31 10.15
N ASP A 102 -14.88 1.04 11.23
CA ASP A 102 -15.70 2.17 11.66
C ASP A 102 -15.46 3.45 10.84
N LYS A 103 -14.49 3.45 9.90
CA LYS A 103 -14.28 4.60 9.02
C LYS A 103 -15.40 4.65 7.99
N ASN A 104 -16.24 5.68 8.10
CA ASN A 104 -17.26 6.05 7.11
C ASN A 104 -16.60 6.56 5.82
N LEU A 105 -15.94 5.67 5.07
CA LEU A 105 -15.46 5.97 3.73
C LEU A 105 -16.66 6.25 2.82
N GLU A 106 -16.62 7.35 2.07
CA GLU A 106 -17.63 7.66 1.05
C GLU A 106 -17.24 7.06 -0.30
N LYS A 107 -18.18 7.02 -1.24
CA LYS A 107 -17.91 6.63 -2.63
C LYS A 107 -16.92 7.61 -3.27
N GLY A 108 -16.02 7.11 -4.11
CA GLY A 108 -14.93 7.90 -4.70
C GLY A 108 -13.79 8.25 -3.73
N CYS A 109 -13.94 7.99 -2.42
CA CYS A 109 -12.89 8.21 -1.44
C CYS A 109 -12.06 6.96 -1.19
N TYR A 110 -10.82 7.17 -0.73
CA TYR A 110 -9.91 6.10 -0.34
C TYR A 110 -9.13 6.47 0.92
N TYR A 111 -8.78 5.43 1.67
CA TYR A 111 -7.87 5.50 2.80
C TYR A 111 -6.65 4.65 2.52
N MET A 112 -5.48 5.16 2.85
CA MET A 112 -4.23 4.42 2.83
C MET A 112 -3.51 4.49 4.16
N GLU A 113 -2.85 3.39 4.49
CA GLU A 113 -2.03 3.29 5.69
C GLU A 113 -0.75 2.53 5.38
N GLY A 114 0.39 3.16 5.63
CA GLY A 114 1.68 2.49 5.73
C GLY A 114 2.00 2.25 7.20
N SER A 115 2.16 0.99 7.60
CA SER A 115 2.65 0.57 8.91
C SER A 115 4.05 -0.01 8.79
N SER A 116 4.61 -0.56 9.88
CA SER A 116 5.86 -1.33 9.82
C SER A 116 5.69 -2.72 9.17
N GLU A 117 4.45 -3.16 8.95
CA GLU A 117 4.10 -4.54 8.55
C GLU A 117 3.44 -4.61 7.17
N TYR A 118 2.70 -3.56 6.78
CA TYR A 118 1.96 -3.53 5.52
C TYR A 118 1.79 -2.12 4.96
N LEU A 119 1.42 -2.06 3.69
CA LEU A 119 0.78 -0.90 3.07
C LEU A 119 -0.64 -1.28 2.63
N LEU A 120 -1.63 -0.63 3.20
CA LEU A 120 -3.05 -0.88 2.99
C LEU A 120 -3.67 0.21 2.11
N LEU A 121 -4.60 -0.18 1.23
CA LEU A 121 -5.54 0.69 0.54
C LEU A 121 -6.96 0.15 0.70
N LEU A 122 -7.85 1.03 1.18
CA LEU A 122 -9.26 0.77 1.43
C LEU A 122 -10.14 1.77 0.69
N THR A 123 -11.20 1.28 0.07
CA THR A 123 -12.21 2.12 -0.61
C THR A 123 -13.53 1.35 -0.77
N LYS A 124 -14.63 2.04 -1.09
CA LYS A 124 -15.94 1.40 -1.32
C LYS A 124 -16.23 1.08 -2.78
N ASP A 125 -15.48 1.64 -3.72
CA ASP A 125 -15.81 1.51 -5.14
C ASP A 125 -14.60 1.57 -6.08
N MET A 126 -14.90 1.40 -7.37
CA MET A 126 -13.91 1.36 -8.44
C MET A 126 -13.31 2.72 -8.78
N GLU A 127 -13.93 3.82 -8.35
CA GLU A 127 -13.39 5.16 -8.57
C GLU A 127 -12.29 5.43 -7.54
N GLY A 128 -12.59 5.19 -6.27
CA GLY A 128 -11.60 5.27 -5.20
C GLY A 128 -10.46 4.27 -5.35
N ILE A 129 -10.69 3.06 -5.89
CA ILE A 129 -9.58 2.09 -6.08
C ILE A 129 -8.58 2.58 -7.13
N LYS A 130 -9.05 3.19 -8.21
CA LYS A 130 -8.19 3.68 -9.29
C LYS A 130 -7.35 4.86 -8.80
N ALA A 131 -8.00 5.84 -8.17
CA ALA A 131 -7.30 6.99 -7.60
C ALA A 131 -6.33 6.58 -6.48
N GLY A 132 -6.75 5.66 -5.62
CA GLY A 132 -5.91 5.11 -4.56
C GLY A 132 -4.69 4.37 -5.09
N ILE A 133 -4.83 3.59 -6.17
CA ILE A 133 -3.71 2.90 -6.81
C ILE A 133 -2.72 3.90 -7.42
N GLU A 134 -3.20 4.93 -8.13
CA GLU A 134 -2.31 5.97 -8.67
C GLU A 134 -1.54 6.70 -7.57
N LYS A 135 -2.22 6.99 -6.45
CA LYS A 135 -1.60 7.63 -5.28
C LYS A 135 -0.59 6.69 -4.59
N MET A 136 -0.92 5.40 -4.47
CA MET A 136 0.00 4.38 -3.96
C MET A 136 1.25 4.27 -4.84
N LYS A 137 1.07 4.30 -6.17
CA LYS A 137 2.17 4.28 -7.13
C LYS A 137 3.09 5.49 -6.93
N GLU A 138 2.53 6.70 -6.82
CA GLU A 138 3.28 7.93 -6.58
C GLU A 138 4.14 7.88 -5.30
N ILE A 139 3.64 7.26 -4.24
CA ILE A 139 4.39 7.05 -2.99
C ILE A 139 5.52 6.03 -3.19
N LEU A 140 5.21 4.87 -3.76
CA LEU A 140 6.18 3.80 -3.96
C LEU A 140 7.28 4.19 -4.95
N GLU A 141 6.95 4.96 -6.00
CA GLU A 141 7.90 5.49 -6.97
C GLU A 141 8.94 6.37 -6.28
N GLN A 142 8.52 7.29 -5.39
CA GLN A 142 9.45 8.11 -4.60
C GLN A 142 10.35 7.30 -3.67
N VAL A 143 9.80 6.25 -3.04
CA VAL A 143 10.57 5.37 -2.15
C VAL A 143 11.62 4.58 -2.92
N LEU A 144 11.24 4.03 -4.07
CA LEU A 144 12.15 3.27 -4.93
C LEU A 144 13.21 4.19 -5.55
N ASP A 145 12.82 5.35 -6.07
CA ASP A 145 13.75 6.34 -6.61
C ASP A 145 14.81 6.75 -5.59
N ASP A 146 14.40 7.09 -4.36
CA ASP A 146 15.32 7.48 -3.29
C ASP A 146 16.29 6.34 -2.95
N TYR A 147 15.80 5.11 -2.84
CA TYR A 147 16.62 3.93 -2.59
C TYR A 147 17.70 3.72 -3.67
N PHE A 148 17.31 3.72 -4.95
CA PHE A 148 18.23 3.50 -6.06
C PHE A 148 19.20 4.67 -6.28
N ARG A 149 18.78 5.91 -6.03
CA ARG A 149 19.66 7.09 -6.11
C ARG A 149 20.80 7.05 -5.09
N ARG A 150 20.52 6.53 -3.90
CA ARG A 150 21.51 6.42 -2.81
C ARG A 150 22.55 5.34 -3.04
N LYS A 151 22.25 4.33 -3.87
CA LYS A 151 23.15 3.21 -4.19
C LYS A 151 23.64 2.42 -2.97
N ASN A 152 22.93 2.49 -1.85
CA ASN A 152 23.23 1.74 -0.63
C ASN A 152 22.41 0.44 -0.63
N PHE A 153 22.76 -0.46 -1.54
CA PHE A 153 21.99 -1.69 -1.79
C PHE A 153 22.09 -2.75 -0.68
N ASP A 154 22.92 -2.50 0.33
CA ASP A 154 23.03 -3.33 1.54
C ASP A 154 21.93 -3.02 2.58
N GLU A 155 21.11 -1.99 2.35
CA GLU A 155 19.97 -1.66 3.22
C GLU A 155 18.63 -2.11 2.62
N TYR A 156 17.64 -2.40 3.49
CA TYR A 156 16.27 -2.61 3.04
C TYR A 156 15.67 -1.33 2.46
N ILE A 157 14.77 -1.48 1.48
CA ILE A 157 13.91 -0.39 1.02
C ILE A 157 12.93 -0.08 2.15
N LYS A 158 12.84 1.19 2.54
CA LYS A 158 12.09 1.64 3.73
C LYS A 158 10.98 2.60 3.32
N LEU A 159 9.74 2.25 3.66
CA LEU A 159 8.59 3.15 3.53
C LEU A 159 8.25 3.71 4.92
N ARG A 160 8.21 5.05 5.03
CA ARG A 160 7.83 5.74 6.27
C ARG A 160 6.39 5.38 6.66
N PRO A 161 6.07 5.22 7.96
CA PRO A 161 4.68 5.04 8.39
C PRO A 161 3.83 6.30 8.18
N PHE A 162 2.60 6.13 7.68
CA PHE A 162 1.69 7.23 7.40
C PHE A 162 0.24 6.77 7.38
N ASN A 163 -0.67 7.73 7.53
CA ASN A 163 -2.08 7.64 7.19
C ASN A 163 -2.41 8.69 6.14
N LEU A 164 -3.16 8.32 5.12
CA LEU A 164 -3.60 9.22 4.04
C LEU A 164 -5.08 9.00 3.77
N PHE A 165 -5.82 10.10 3.66
CA PHE A 165 -7.21 10.09 3.23
C PHE A 165 -7.42 11.11 2.10
N ASP A 166 -8.17 10.71 1.08
CA ASP A 166 -8.45 11.55 -0.07
C ASP A 166 -9.68 11.08 -0.86
N CYS A 167 -10.15 11.90 -1.78
CA CYS A 167 -11.24 11.53 -2.71
C CYS A 167 -10.98 12.10 -4.10
N VAL A 168 -11.56 11.45 -5.12
CA VAL A 168 -11.56 11.93 -6.52
C VAL A 168 -12.30 13.25 -6.67
#